data_AF-A0A2B7XN99-F1
#
_entry.id   AF-A0A2B7XN99-F1
#
_cell.length_a   1.000
_cell.length_b   1.000
_cell.length_c   1.000
_cell.angle_alpha   90.00
_cell.angle_beta   90.00
_cell.angle_gamma   90.00
#
_symmetry.space_group_name_H-M   'P 1'
#
loop_
_entity.id
_entity.type
_entity.pdbx_description
1 polymer ?
#
loop_
_entity_poly.entity_id
_entity_poly.type
_entity_poly.pdbx_seq_one_letter_code
_entity_poly.pdbx_strand_id
1 'polypeptide(L)'
;MDDMRFFHHYMIMAYPHLPDGTDTMWITEIPLLAHEYKFLMHALLSLGASHLCLVTMNGLAPEEMRNYSTMLSHRSLALRGLQQSMDKQAQATPLTASAMPNITRLNAMLATCYALTTQSCHLRDGFMDFVILIRGCARITSHIAALTGLDPYCLPRNVKEVSDPRKNFQPLGNGTSKGLNADPGNPIDIGIKMCDVKLLAESLRLMIPLLQHECHQDYHAALLETTEALQRGEWIDAFNSFQKTYVILCTIDEAAFQNYILPPLRAGGGAETEAEMGKNGMFLVLFIHLTALKVAMYPMFWRVLPERARFPQAIFQQGGWLIDISAQVPPVLHGYAVLPLEVIVRAGDEYGMFKSEPGERLREELIARAEKMRWNGLCYGKYMDIHM
;
A
#
# COMPACT_ATOMS: atom_id res chain seq x y z
N MET A 1 -6.69 19.40 23.95
CA MET A 1 -5.93 18.40 24.73
C MET A 1 -5.62 17.19 23.85
N ASP A 2 -6.52 16.80 22.94
CA ASP A 2 -6.33 15.65 22.06
C ASP A 2 -5.16 15.78 21.07
N ASP A 3 -4.90 16.97 20.50
CA ASP A 3 -3.77 17.18 19.57
C ASP A 3 -2.42 16.76 20.18
N MET A 4 -2.15 17.14 21.43
CA MET A 4 -0.90 16.77 22.11
C MET A 4 -0.81 15.25 22.35
N ARG A 5 -1.95 14.60 22.60
CA ARG A 5 -2.02 13.14 22.73
C ARG A 5 -1.73 12.46 21.39
N PHE A 6 -2.30 12.96 20.29
CA PHE A 6 -2.04 12.42 18.95
C PHE A 6 -0.59 12.63 18.52
N PHE A 7 -0.04 13.80 18.78
CA PHE A 7 1.35 14.11 18.48
C PHE A 7 2.31 13.24 19.29
N HIS A 8 2.04 13.07 20.60
CA HIS A 8 2.80 12.15 21.43
C HIS A 8 2.74 10.71 20.88
N HIS A 9 1.54 10.18 20.59
CA HIS A 9 1.37 8.84 20.02
C HIS A 9 2.09 8.67 18.68
N TYR A 10 2.09 9.72 17.85
CA TYR A 10 2.88 9.76 16.62
C TYR A 10 4.37 9.58 16.91
N MET A 11 4.96 10.36 17.82
CA MET A 11 6.40 10.32 18.10
C MET A 11 6.86 8.98 18.67
N ILE A 12 6.02 8.28 19.44
CA ILE A 12 6.43 7.04 20.11
C ILE A 12 6.09 5.78 19.32
N MET A 13 5.03 5.80 18.49
CA MET A 13 4.49 4.57 17.87
C MET A 13 4.11 4.73 16.40
N ALA A 14 3.42 5.81 16.02
CA ALA A 14 2.73 5.87 14.72
C ALA A 14 3.54 6.45 13.55
N TYR A 15 4.78 6.89 13.78
CA TYR A 15 5.60 7.48 12.73
C TYR A 15 5.95 6.47 11.63
N PRO A 16 6.05 6.89 10.36
CA PRO A 16 6.37 6.01 9.25
C PRO A 16 7.69 5.26 9.43
N HIS A 17 7.81 4.09 8.81
CA HIS A 17 9.07 3.34 8.67
C HIS A 17 9.72 3.54 7.29
N LEU A 18 9.07 4.31 6.42
CA LEU A 18 9.55 4.64 5.08
C LEU A 18 9.85 6.14 4.97
N PRO A 19 10.85 6.55 4.19
CA PRO A 19 11.85 5.69 3.53
C PRO A 19 12.70 4.88 4.53
N ASP A 20 13.23 3.74 4.10
CA ASP A 20 14.00 2.87 4.99
C ASP A 20 15.18 3.61 5.64
N GLY A 21 15.41 3.40 6.93
CA GLY A 21 16.51 4.03 7.68
C GLY A 21 16.26 5.49 8.09
N THR A 22 15.04 6.01 7.94
CA THR A 22 14.69 7.41 8.28
C THR A 22 14.01 7.57 9.64
N ASP A 23 13.96 6.53 10.47
CA ASP A 23 13.29 6.51 11.78
C ASP A 23 13.63 7.72 12.66
N THR A 24 14.93 8.05 12.77
CA THR A 24 15.38 9.19 13.57
C THR A 24 14.83 10.50 13.05
N MET A 25 14.81 10.70 11.73
CA MET A 25 14.31 11.92 11.10
C MET A 25 12.83 12.15 11.40
N TRP A 26 12.02 11.09 11.41
CA TRP A 26 10.59 11.16 11.71
C TRP A 26 10.28 11.61 13.14
N ILE A 27 11.19 11.40 14.09
CA ILE A 27 10.99 11.76 15.50
C ILE A 27 11.80 12.98 15.96
N THR A 28 12.72 13.50 15.13
CA THR A 28 13.53 14.69 15.45
C THR A 28 13.23 15.84 14.49
N GLU A 29 13.58 15.70 13.21
CA GLU A 29 13.59 16.78 12.23
C GLU A 29 12.20 17.10 11.67
N ILE A 30 11.41 16.07 11.34
CA ILE A 30 10.07 16.25 10.78
C ILE A 30 9.12 16.95 11.79
N PRO A 31 9.15 16.64 13.09
CA PRO A 31 8.47 17.42 14.13
C PRO A 31 8.82 18.91 14.15
N LEU A 32 10.10 19.26 14.02
CA LEU A 32 10.55 20.66 13.93
C LEU A 32 10.02 21.33 12.67
N LEU A 33 10.07 20.62 11.55
CA LEU A 33 9.53 21.08 10.27
C LEU A 33 8.01 21.30 10.34
N ALA A 34 7.28 20.43 11.04
CA ALA A 34 5.84 20.54 11.24
C ALA A 34 5.45 21.82 11.99
N HIS A 35 6.31 22.33 12.87
CA HIS A 35 6.09 23.61 13.56
C HIS A 35 6.08 24.79 12.57
N GLU A 36 6.88 24.73 11.50
CA GLU A 36 6.94 25.76 10.46
C GLU A 36 5.81 25.61 9.42
N TYR A 37 5.41 24.37 9.11
CA TYR A 37 4.44 24.06 8.06
C TYR A 37 3.19 23.39 8.64
N LYS A 38 2.15 24.19 8.89
CA LYS A 38 0.88 23.72 9.50
C LYS A 38 0.27 22.50 8.82
N PHE A 39 0.33 22.40 7.50
CA PHE A 39 -0.22 21.25 6.77
C PHE A 39 0.47 19.93 7.14
N LEU A 40 1.78 19.98 7.39
CA LEU A 40 2.54 18.82 7.87
C LEU A 40 2.14 18.48 9.31
N MET A 41 2.00 19.48 10.20
CA MET A 41 1.49 19.24 11.56
C MET A 41 0.12 18.55 11.53
N HIS A 42 -0.81 19.02 10.69
CA HIS A 42 -2.09 18.35 10.52
C HIS A 42 -1.93 16.89 10.05
N ALA A 43 -1.02 16.60 9.11
CA ALA A 43 -0.77 15.23 8.68
C ALA A 43 -0.23 14.33 9.82
N LEU A 44 0.72 14.82 10.62
CA LEU A 44 1.28 14.06 11.75
C LEU A 44 0.22 13.77 12.82
N LEU A 45 -0.60 14.77 13.16
CA LEU A 45 -1.71 14.63 14.10
C LEU A 45 -2.75 13.64 13.58
N SER A 46 -3.08 13.71 12.29
CA SER A 46 -4.02 12.80 11.65
C SER A 46 -3.50 11.36 11.64
N LEU A 47 -2.21 11.17 11.33
CA LEU A 47 -1.54 9.87 11.39
C LEU A 47 -1.56 9.29 12.82
N GLY A 48 -1.15 10.08 13.81
CA GLY A 48 -1.20 9.70 15.23
C GLY A 48 -2.61 9.33 15.68
N ALA A 49 -3.62 10.13 15.32
CA ALA A 49 -5.00 9.85 15.64
C ALA A 49 -5.53 8.57 14.97
N SER A 50 -5.23 8.36 13.68
CA SER A 50 -5.66 7.16 12.94
C SER A 50 -5.05 5.88 13.51
N HIS A 51 -3.75 5.89 13.81
CA HIS A 51 -3.08 4.74 14.43
C HIS A 51 -3.61 4.51 15.85
N LEU A 52 -3.87 5.58 16.62
CA LEU A 52 -4.46 5.47 17.94
C LEU A 52 -5.87 4.85 17.88
N CYS A 53 -6.70 5.22 16.90
CA CYS A 53 -7.98 4.57 16.65
C CYS A 53 -7.78 3.06 16.44
N LEU A 54 -6.90 2.65 15.54
CA LEU A 54 -6.68 1.23 15.26
C LEU A 54 -6.23 0.41 16.48
N VAL A 55 -5.28 0.93 17.27
CA VAL A 55 -4.74 0.18 18.43
C VAL A 55 -5.69 0.17 19.63
N THR A 56 -6.69 1.07 19.65
CA THR A 56 -7.71 1.13 20.71
C THR A 56 -9.07 0.59 20.26
N MET A 57 -9.14 0.02 19.04
CA MET A 57 -10.35 -0.49 18.43
C MET A 57 -10.77 -1.80 19.11
N ASN A 58 -11.53 -1.70 20.20
CA ASN A 58 -12.07 -2.84 20.94
C ASN A 58 -13.39 -3.35 20.32
N GLY A 59 -13.40 -3.65 19.02
CA GLY A 59 -14.57 -4.18 18.30
C GLY A 59 -15.60 -3.15 17.81
N LEU A 60 -15.47 -1.88 18.21
CA LEU A 60 -16.30 -0.76 17.72
C LEU A 60 -16.02 -0.47 16.24
N ALA A 61 -17.01 0.05 15.51
CA ALA A 61 -16.78 0.52 14.16
C ALA A 61 -15.87 1.76 14.16
N PRO A 62 -15.00 1.96 13.14
CA PRO A 62 -14.07 3.10 13.11
C PRO A 62 -14.76 4.46 13.30
N GLU A 63 -15.92 4.64 12.67
CA GLU A 63 -16.76 5.84 12.72
C GLU A 63 -17.34 6.16 14.11
N GLU A 64 -17.44 5.16 14.98
CA GLU A 64 -17.95 5.30 16.35
C GLU A 64 -16.85 5.73 17.33
N MET A 65 -15.58 5.72 16.88
CA MET A 65 -14.46 6.10 17.72
C MET A 65 -14.40 7.62 17.88
N ARG A 66 -14.33 8.08 19.15
CA ARG A 66 -14.22 9.49 19.53
C ARG A 66 -13.18 10.29 18.73
N ASN A 67 -12.07 9.66 18.36
CA ASN A 67 -10.95 10.32 17.70
C ASN A 67 -11.07 10.35 16.16
N TYR A 68 -12.03 9.62 15.57
CA TYR A 68 -12.15 9.44 14.13
C TYR A 68 -12.54 10.73 13.39
N SER A 69 -13.49 11.50 13.93
CA SER A 69 -13.89 12.79 13.35
C SER A 69 -12.76 13.82 13.39
N THR A 70 -12.04 13.90 14.52
CA THR A 70 -10.86 14.77 14.66
C THR A 70 -9.74 14.34 13.72
N MET A 71 -9.49 13.03 13.59
CA MET A 71 -8.55 12.47 12.61
C MET A 71 -8.89 12.95 11.19
N LEU A 72 -10.14 12.78 10.74
CA LEU A 72 -10.58 13.23 9.41
C LEU A 72 -10.48 14.75 9.22
N SER A 73 -10.75 15.53 10.26
CA SER A 73 -10.58 16.98 10.24
C SER A 73 -9.12 17.37 9.98
N HIS A 74 -8.17 16.78 10.72
CA HIS A 74 -6.74 17.00 10.47
C HIS A 74 -6.33 16.51 9.08
N ARG A 75 -6.84 15.37 8.59
CA ARG A 75 -6.54 14.86 7.25
C ARG A 75 -6.96 15.87 6.17
N SER A 76 -8.18 16.38 6.28
CA SER A 76 -8.74 17.38 5.35
C SER A 76 -7.90 18.67 5.32
N LEU A 77 -7.48 19.16 6.50
CA LEU A 77 -6.62 20.34 6.61
C LEU A 77 -5.22 20.10 6.00
N ALA A 78 -4.65 18.90 6.21
CA ALA A 78 -3.37 18.51 5.63
C ALA A 78 -3.44 18.47 4.10
N LEU A 79 -4.44 17.77 3.53
CA LEU A 79 -4.63 17.68 2.08
C LEU A 79 -4.85 19.05 1.44
N ARG A 80 -5.70 19.89 2.05
CA ARG A 80 -5.94 21.26 1.57
C ARG A 80 -4.66 22.10 1.58
N GLY A 81 -3.89 22.06 2.66
CA GLY A 81 -2.66 22.83 2.79
C GLY A 81 -1.53 22.32 1.89
N LEU A 82 -1.49 21.01 1.63
CA LEU A 82 -0.60 20.39 0.65
C LEU A 82 -0.94 20.87 -0.77
N GLN A 83 -2.21 20.80 -1.17
CA GLN A 83 -2.68 21.29 -2.47
C GLN A 83 -2.32 22.77 -2.68
N GLN A 84 -2.64 23.62 -1.71
CA GLN A 84 -2.28 25.05 -1.76
C GLN A 84 -0.77 25.28 -1.87
N SER A 85 0.05 24.39 -1.30
CA SER A 85 1.51 24.50 -1.40
C SER A 85 2.01 24.03 -2.77
N MET A 86 1.39 23.01 -3.37
CA MET A 86 1.64 22.60 -4.75
C MET A 86 1.27 23.69 -5.75
N ASP A 87 0.09 24.30 -5.61
CA ASP A 87 -0.37 25.38 -6.50
C ASP A 87 0.58 26.59 -6.45
N LYS A 88 1.02 26.98 -5.26
CA LYS A 88 2.01 28.05 -5.07
C LYS A 88 3.36 27.71 -5.69
N GLN A 89 3.78 26.45 -5.62
CA GLN A 89 5.02 25.98 -6.22
C GLN A 89 4.93 26.01 -7.75
N ALA A 90 3.80 25.62 -8.33
CA ALA A 90 3.57 25.66 -9.78
C ALA A 90 3.52 27.10 -10.34
N GLN A 91 3.05 28.05 -9.55
CA GLN A 91 2.97 29.47 -9.91
C GLN A 91 4.30 30.23 -9.75
N ALA A 92 5.31 29.64 -9.10
CA ALA A 92 6.61 30.27 -8.91
C ALA A 92 7.40 30.28 -10.24
N THR A 93 7.50 31.45 -10.88
CA THR A 93 8.20 31.65 -12.15
C THR A 93 9.72 31.40 -12.02
N PRO A 94 10.40 30.73 -12.98
CA PRO A 94 11.84 30.45 -12.93
C PRO A 94 12.79 31.66 -13.00
N LEU A 95 12.27 32.89 -13.06
CA LEU A 95 12.99 34.03 -13.66
C LEU A 95 13.65 35.02 -12.69
N THR A 96 13.71 34.74 -11.38
CA THR A 96 14.55 35.54 -10.49
C THR A 96 15.58 34.67 -9.79
N ALA A 97 16.85 34.89 -10.13
CA ALA A 97 18.01 34.19 -9.57
C ALA A 97 18.18 34.34 -8.03
N SER A 98 17.26 35.03 -7.34
CA SER A 98 17.20 35.11 -5.87
C SER A 98 16.10 34.22 -5.25
N ALA A 99 15.25 33.57 -6.05
CA ALA A 99 14.23 32.64 -5.56
C ALA A 99 14.75 31.20 -5.63
N MET A 100 15.74 30.88 -4.79
CA MET A 100 16.10 29.49 -4.55
C MET A 100 14.81 28.74 -4.18
N PRO A 101 14.49 27.58 -4.80
CA PRO A 101 13.37 26.77 -4.38
C PRO A 101 13.46 26.55 -2.86
N ASN A 102 12.38 26.78 -2.13
CA ASN A 102 12.36 26.52 -0.70
C ASN A 102 12.36 25.00 -0.48
N ILE A 103 13.57 24.40 -0.46
CA ILE A 103 13.80 22.97 -0.24
C ILE A 103 13.12 22.51 1.04
N THR A 104 13.13 23.34 2.09
CA THR A 104 12.46 23.06 3.36
C THR A 104 10.95 22.88 3.17
N ARG A 105 10.31 23.71 2.34
CA ARG A 105 8.89 23.54 1.96
C ARG A 105 8.65 22.26 1.18
N LEU A 106 9.53 21.93 0.22
CA LEU A 106 9.42 20.69 -0.56
C LEU A 106 9.58 19.45 0.33
N ASN A 107 10.52 19.48 1.27
CA ASN A 107 10.68 18.43 2.29
C ASN A 107 9.43 18.31 3.16
N ALA A 108 8.79 19.43 3.52
CA ALA A 108 7.55 19.39 4.30
C ALA A 108 6.42 18.77 3.49
N MET A 109 6.32 19.08 2.20
CA MET A 109 5.35 18.47 1.28
C MET A 109 5.59 16.96 1.13
N LEU A 110 6.85 16.53 0.97
CA LEU A 110 7.22 15.12 0.87
C LEU A 110 6.90 14.35 2.16
N ALA A 111 7.29 14.87 3.32
CA ALA A 111 6.95 14.29 4.62
C ALA A 111 5.42 14.20 4.81
N THR A 112 4.68 15.20 4.33
CA THR A 112 3.21 15.18 4.33
C THR A 112 2.66 14.04 3.47
N CYS A 113 3.19 13.83 2.26
CA CYS A 113 2.78 12.73 1.40
C CYS A 113 3.06 11.37 2.04
N TYR A 114 4.23 11.15 2.64
CA TYR A 114 4.54 9.89 3.33
C TYR A 114 3.64 9.66 4.56
N ALA A 115 3.39 10.69 5.36
CA ALA A 115 2.50 10.60 6.52
C ALA A 115 1.07 10.27 6.10
N LEU A 116 0.56 10.92 5.05
CA LEU A 116 -0.78 10.66 4.52
C LEU A 116 -0.88 9.31 3.79
N THR A 117 0.19 8.84 3.14
CA THR A 117 0.26 7.50 2.52
C THR A 117 0.16 6.42 3.59
N THR A 118 0.96 6.56 4.65
CA THR A 118 0.93 5.65 5.80
C THR A 118 -0.44 5.66 6.46
N GLN A 119 -1.00 6.86 6.65
CA GLN A 119 -2.35 7.00 7.19
C GLN A 119 -3.41 6.34 6.31
N SER A 120 -3.32 6.44 4.97
CA SER A 120 -4.31 5.83 4.09
C SER A 120 -4.45 4.33 4.37
N CYS A 121 -3.35 3.64 4.70
CA CYS A 121 -3.38 2.24 5.14
C CYS A 121 -4.15 1.98 6.44
N HIS A 122 -4.55 3.01 7.18
CA HIS A 122 -5.37 2.91 8.39
C HIS A 122 -6.87 3.12 8.12
N LEU A 123 -7.25 3.44 6.90
CA LEU A 123 -8.62 3.79 6.51
C LEU A 123 -9.21 2.69 5.62
N ARG A 124 -10.48 2.32 5.87
CA ARG A 124 -11.21 1.31 5.08
C ARG A 124 -11.45 1.75 3.64
N ASP A 125 -11.52 3.05 3.37
CA ASP A 125 -11.71 3.66 2.06
C ASP A 125 -10.43 4.33 1.50
N GLY A 126 -9.28 4.07 2.14
CA GLY A 126 -8.01 4.74 1.83
C GLY A 126 -7.29 4.28 0.56
N PHE A 127 -7.83 3.32 -0.20
CA PHE A 127 -7.14 2.70 -1.33
C PHE A 127 -6.69 3.71 -2.40
N MET A 128 -7.60 4.57 -2.88
CA MET A 128 -7.26 5.51 -3.95
C MET A 128 -6.28 6.57 -3.47
N ASP A 129 -6.49 7.09 -2.27
CA ASP A 129 -5.56 8.03 -1.66
C ASP A 129 -4.17 7.41 -1.49
N PHE A 130 -4.07 6.14 -1.10
CA PHE A 130 -2.80 5.43 -1.00
C PHE A 130 -2.06 5.38 -2.35
N VAL A 131 -2.73 4.99 -3.43
CA VAL A 131 -2.14 4.90 -4.77
C VAL A 131 -1.69 6.29 -5.27
N ILE A 132 -2.52 7.32 -5.08
CA ILE A 132 -2.21 8.70 -5.48
C ILE A 132 -1.04 9.27 -4.68
N LEU A 133 -1.02 9.06 -3.36
CA LEU A 133 -0.01 9.63 -2.47
C LEU A 133 1.36 8.96 -2.62
N ILE A 134 1.43 7.65 -2.93
CA ILE A 134 2.69 6.98 -3.31
C ILE A 134 3.32 7.69 -4.51
N ARG A 135 2.55 7.90 -5.57
CA ARG A 135 3.00 8.61 -6.78
C ARG A 135 3.39 10.06 -6.45
N GLY A 136 2.64 10.72 -5.56
CA GLY A 136 2.95 12.05 -5.04
C GLY A 136 4.32 12.13 -4.35
N CYS A 137 4.66 11.12 -3.54
CA CYS A 137 5.98 11.02 -2.91
C CYS A 137 7.08 11.03 -3.96
N ALA A 138 6.99 10.15 -4.96
CA ALA A 138 8.01 10.06 -6.01
C ALA A 138 8.14 11.34 -6.84
N ARG A 139 7.03 12.01 -7.18
CA ARG A 139 7.08 13.27 -7.93
C ARG A 139 7.80 14.38 -7.19
N ILE A 140 7.48 14.57 -5.92
CA ILE A 140 8.15 15.60 -5.10
C ILE A 140 9.62 15.24 -4.92
N THR A 141 9.92 13.95 -4.72
CA THR A 141 11.26 13.41 -4.60
C THR A 141 12.12 13.69 -5.85
N SER A 142 11.62 13.35 -7.04
CA SER A 142 12.29 13.64 -8.30
C SER A 142 12.46 15.14 -8.56
N HIS A 143 11.48 15.96 -8.15
CA HIS A 143 11.56 17.41 -8.26
C HIS A 143 12.67 17.98 -7.36
N ILE A 144 12.77 17.50 -6.12
CA ILE A 144 13.85 17.87 -5.19
C ILE A 144 15.21 17.45 -5.76
N ALA A 145 15.34 16.25 -6.30
CA ALA A 145 16.56 15.75 -6.91
C ALA A 145 17.03 16.63 -8.08
N ALA A 146 16.11 16.97 -8.99
CA ALA A 146 16.39 17.85 -10.12
C ALA A 146 16.89 19.23 -9.69
N LEU A 147 16.42 19.75 -8.56
CA LEU A 147 16.82 21.06 -8.03
C LEU A 147 18.15 21.03 -7.26
N THR A 148 18.45 19.92 -6.58
CA THR A 148 19.60 19.82 -5.66
C THR A 148 20.79 19.08 -6.26
N GLY A 149 20.59 18.32 -7.34
CA GLY A 149 21.57 17.38 -7.87
C GLY A 149 21.82 16.17 -6.95
N LEU A 150 21.02 16.00 -5.89
CA LEU A 150 21.08 14.84 -5.00
C LEU A 150 20.30 13.67 -5.61
N ASP A 151 20.66 12.45 -5.21
CA ASP A 151 19.90 11.24 -5.54
C ASP A 151 18.43 11.41 -5.09
N PRO A 152 17.44 11.18 -5.97
CA PRO A 152 16.03 11.16 -5.60
C PRO A 152 15.75 10.36 -4.33
N TYR A 153 16.37 9.20 -4.14
CA TYR A 153 16.06 8.38 -2.97
C TYR A 153 16.71 8.86 -1.67
N CYS A 154 17.51 9.92 -1.73
CA CYS A 154 18.02 10.63 -0.56
C CYS A 154 17.10 11.82 -0.24
N LEU A 155 16.40 11.76 0.90
CA LEU A 155 15.86 13.00 1.49
C LEU A 155 17.03 14.02 1.64
N PRO A 156 16.86 15.32 1.34
CA PRO A 156 17.98 16.26 1.17
C PRO A 156 18.86 16.55 2.39
N ARG A 157 18.71 15.86 3.51
CA ARG A 157 19.63 15.94 4.65
C ARG A 157 19.70 14.58 5.36
N ASN A 158 20.87 13.92 5.22
CA ASN A 158 21.36 12.73 5.97
C ASN A 158 20.64 11.39 5.76
N VAL A 159 21.29 10.21 5.80
CA VAL A 159 22.72 9.82 5.96
C VAL A 159 22.89 8.46 5.27
N LYS A 160 24.09 8.25 4.75
CA LYS A 160 24.72 6.96 4.43
C LYS A 160 24.46 5.89 5.50
N GLU A 161 23.42 5.09 5.36
CA GLU A 161 23.34 3.74 5.93
C GLU A 161 22.09 3.05 5.38
N VAL A 162 22.13 2.68 4.09
CA VAL A 162 21.23 1.65 3.57
C VAL A 162 21.61 0.37 4.31
N SER A 163 20.83 0.02 5.33
CA SER A 163 21.02 -1.21 6.08
C SER A 163 20.96 -2.38 5.11
N ASP A 164 22.04 -3.17 5.05
CA ASP A 164 22.16 -4.29 4.12
C ASP A 164 21.01 -5.31 4.33
N PRO A 165 20.06 -5.44 3.38
CA PRO A 165 18.91 -6.32 3.54
C PRO A 165 19.33 -7.78 3.75
N ARG A 166 20.53 -8.19 3.32
CA ARG A 166 21.09 -9.54 3.53
C ARG A 166 21.14 -9.97 4.99
N LYS A 167 21.27 -9.03 5.93
CA LYS A 167 21.34 -9.34 7.38
C LYS A 167 20.00 -9.86 7.92
N ASN A 168 18.88 -9.50 7.30
CA ASN A 168 17.53 -9.87 7.76
C ASN A 168 17.03 -11.21 7.21
N PHE A 169 17.73 -11.81 6.23
CA PHE A 169 17.27 -12.98 5.48
C PHE A 169 18.05 -14.29 5.72
N GLN A 170 18.97 -14.36 6.69
CA GLN A 170 19.66 -15.61 7.04
C GLN A 170 18.76 -16.61 7.82
N PRO A 171 18.98 -17.91 7.60
CA PRO A 171 18.37 -18.66 6.51
C PRO A 171 16.88 -18.94 6.79
N LEU A 172 15.99 -18.53 5.86
CA LEU A 172 14.75 -19.28 5.59
C LEU A 172 15.16 -20.64 4.98
N GLY A 173 15.74 -21.52 5.80
CA GLY A 173 16.20 -22.85 5.39
C GLY A 173 15.06 -23.83 5.45
N ASN A 174 14.94 -24.67 4.41
CA ASN A 174 14.03 -25.81 4.33
C ASN A 174 13.92 -26.52 5.69
N GLY A 175 12.70 -26.63 6.20
CA GLY A 175 12.41 -27.16 7.53
C GLY A 175 12.97 -28.55 7.77
N THR A 176 14.15 -28.61 8.36
CA THR A 176 14.59 -29.69 9.24
C THR A 176 15.38 -29.07 10.39
N SER A 177 14.70 -28.40 11.32
CA SER A 177 15.27 -28.09 12.65
C SER A 177 14.52 -28.88 13.71
N LYS A 178 15.07 -30.05 14.04
CA LYS A 178 14.82 -30.70 15.33
C LYS A 178 15.33 -29.78 16.43
N GLY A 179 14.44 -29.44 17.36
CA GLY A 179 14.79 -29.05 18.72
C GLY A 179 15.06 -27.57 18.94
N LEU A 180 14.04 -26.87 19.43
CA LEU A 180 14.06 -26.07 20.68
C LEU A 180 12.70 -25.39 20.80
N ASN A 181 11.85 -25.94 21.69
CA ASN A 181 10.64 -25.34 22.24
C ASN A 181 9.92 -24.32 21.35
N ALA A 182 9.16 -24.82 20.37
CA ALA A 182 8.20 -24.02 19.62
C ALA A 182 7.13 -23.48 20.58
N ASP A 183 7.15 -22.18 20.82
CA ASP A 183 6.00 -21.47 21.37
C ASP A 183 4.94 -21.40 20.24
N PRO A 184 3.76 -22.04 20.38
CA PRO A 184 2.77 -22.16 19.29
C PRO A 184 2.21 -20.82 18.79
N GLY A 185 2.61 -19.69 19.38
CA GLY A 185 2.15 -18.35 19.05
C GLY A 185 3.13 -17.46 18.27
N ASN A 186 4.35 -17.90 17.96
CA ASN A 186 5.35 -17.04 17.33
C ASN A 186 5.34 -17.16 15.79
N PRO A 187 5.01 -16.09 15.03
CA PRO A 187 4.99 -16.11 13.56
C PRO A 187 6.35 -16.49 12.91
N ILE A 188 7.44 -16.46 13.70
CA ILE A 188 8.80 -16.80 13.26
C ILE A 188 8.91 -18.27 12.80
N ASP A 189 8.10 -19.17 13.35
CA ASP A 189 8.10 -20.60 12.98
C ASP A 189 7.24 -20.90 11.74
N ILE A 190 6.43 -19.94 11.29
CA ILE A 190 5.55 -20.08 10.12
C ILE A 190 6.32 -19.59 8.88
N GLY A 191 6.97 -20.51 8.17
CA GLY A 191 7.62 -20.23 6.90
C GLY A 191 6.63 -19.86 5.79
N ILE A 192 7.13 -19.28 4.69
CA ILE A 192 6.31 -18.96 3.52
C ILE A 192 5.78 -20.24 2.88
N LYS A 193 4.47 -20.30 2.63
CA LYS A 193 3.83 -21.43 1.97
C LYS A 193 4.07 -21.45 0.47
N MET A 194 5.01 -22.30 0.05
CA MET A 194 5.36 -22.46 -1.37
C MET A 194 4.19 -22.93 -2.24
N CYS A 195 3.19 -23.63 -1.69
CA CYS A 195 1.99 -23.99 -2.46
C CYS A 195 1.20 -22.75 -2.90
N ASP A 196 1.02 -21.77 -2.02
CA ASP A 196 0.28 -20.56 -2.33
C ASP A 196 1.08 -19.67 -3.30
N VAL A 197 2.41 -19.60 -3.13
CA VAL A 197 3.29 -18.91 -4.08
C VAL A 197 3.21 -19.52 -5.49
N LYS A 198 3.21 -20.85 -5.61
CA LYS A 198 3.07 -21.55 -6.90
C LYS A 198 1.72 -21.26 -7.56
N LEU A 199 0.64 -21.35 -6.79
CA LEU A 199 -0.72 -21.04 -7.25
C LEU A 199 -0.83 -19.60 -7.76
N LEU A 200 -0.28 -18.64 -7.01
CA LEU A 200 -0.23 -17.23 -7.44
C LEU A 200 0.57 -17.06 -8.74
N ALA A 201 1.73 -17.72 -8.87
CA ALA A 201 2.55 -17.67 -10.08
C ALA A 201 1.82 -18.24 -11.30
N GLU A 202 1.10 -19.35 -11.15
CA GLU A 202 0.28 -19.95 -12.21
C GLU A 202 -0.85 -19.00 -12.65
N SER A 203 -1.58 -18.42 -11.70
CA SER A 203 -2.63 -17.42 -12.00
C SER A 203 -2.08 -16.21 -12.74
N LEU A 204 -0.93 -15.67 -12.30
CA LEU A 204 -0.27 -14.58 -12.99
C LEU A 204 0.09 -14.98 -14.43
N ARG A 205 0.64 -16.18 -14.67
CA ARG A 205 0.96 -16.64 -16.04
C ARG A 205 -0.27 -16.72 -16.94
N LEU A 206 -1.43 -17.14 -16.41
CA LEU A 206 -2.68 -17.19 -17.16
C LEU A 206 -3.18 -15.80 -17.58
N MET A 207 -2.77 -14.74 -16.90
CA MET A 207 -3.16 -13.36 -17.23
C MET A 207 -2.35 -12.75 -18.38
N ILE A 208 -1.19 -13.33 -18.76
CA ILE A 208 -0.31 -12.81 -19.82
C ILE A 208 -1.06 -12.39 -21.11
N PRO A 209 -1.95 -13.22 -21.70
CA PRO A 209 -2.65 -12.84 -22.93
C PRO A 209 -3.66 -11.68 -22.77
N LEU A 210 -4.00 -11.31 -21.53
CA LEU A 210 -4.96 -10.24 -21.23
C LEU A 210 -4.30 -8.88 -21.02
N LEU A 211 -2.97 -8.81 -20.94
CA LEU A 211 -2.22 -7.59 -20.63
C LEU A 211 -2.09 -6.71 -21.89
N GLN A 212 -3.02 -5.77 -22.06
CA GLN A 212 -3.09 -4.93 -23.24
C GLN A 212 -2.20 -3.67 -23.18
N HIS A 213 -1.90 -3.18 -21.98
CA HIS A 213 -1.17 -1.93 -21.78
C HIS A 213 0.17 -2.16 -21.06
N GLU A 214 1.20 -1.41 -21.44
CA GLU A 214 2.58 -1.50 -20.92
C GLU A 214 2.62 -1.41 -19.39
N CYS A 215 1.90 -0.46 -18.80
CA CYS A 215 1.87 -0.32 -17.33
C CYS A 215 1.35 -1.56 -16.60
N HIS A 216 0.41 -2.31 -17.18
CA HIS A 216 -0.08 -3.57 -16.61
C HIS A 216 0.91 -4.69 -16.82
N GLN A 217 1.62 -4.70 -17.95
CA GLN A 217 2.70 -5.65 -18.25
C GLN A 217 3.87 -5.49 -17.28
N ASP A 218 4.32 -4.27 -17.03
CA ASP A 218 5.40 -3.99 -16.07
C ASP A 218 5.00 -4.40 -14.64
N TYR A 219 3.79 -4.03 -14.23
CA TYR A 219 3.29 -4.34 -12.89
C TYR A 219 3.12 -5.85 -12.69
N HIS A 220 2.59 -6.53 -13.70
CA HIS A 220 2.50 -7.99 -13.73
C HIS A 220 3.88 -8.65 -13.71
N ALA A 221 4.84 -8.17 -14.49
CA ALA A 221 6.19 -8.71 -14.55
C ALA A 221 6.87 -8.65 -13.18
N ALA A 222 6.76 -7.53 -12.47
CA ALA A 222 7.29 -7.39 -11.11
C ALA A 222 6.67 -8.40 -10.12
N LEU A 223 5.35 -8.64 -10.21
CA LEU A 223 4.67 -9.65 -9.40
C LEU A 223 5.14 -11.07 -9.75
N LEU A 224 5.24 -11.39 -11.04
CA LEU A 224 5.67 -12.71 -11.49
C LEU A 224 7.13 -12.98 -11.09
N GLU A 225 8.05 -12.03 -11.35
CA GLU A 225 9.45 -12.08 -10.90
C GLU A 225 9.56 -12.35 -9.40
N THR A 226 8.72 -11.70 -8.60
CA THR A 226 8.66 -11.92 -7.15
C THR A 226 8.30 -13.37 -6.83
N THR A 227 7.22 -13.89 -7.42
CA THR A 227 6.80 -15.27 -7.16
C THR A 227 7.81 -16.32 -7.65
N GLU A 228 8.54 -16.02 -8.72
CA GLU A 228 9.58 -16.92 -9.26
C GLU A 228 10.85 -16.90 -8.41
N ALA A 229 11.29 -15.72 -7.95
CA ALA A 229 12.40 -15.59 -7.01
C ALA A 229 12.09 -16.30 -5.68
N LEU A 230 10.87 -16.18 -5.15
CA LEU A 230 10.43 -16.94 -3.97
C LEU A 230 10.54 -18.45 -4.19
N GLN A 231 10.12 -18.96 -5.35
CA GLN A 231 10.21 -20.38 -5.67
C GLN A 231 11.64 -20.89 -5.80
N ARG A 232 12.58 -20.03 -6.22
CA ARG A 232 14.02 -20.34 -6.26
C ARG A 232 14.71 -20.19 -4.90
N GLY A 233 14.03 -19.64 -3.89
CA GLY A 233 14.63 -19.32 -2.59
C GLY A 233 15.52 -18.07 -2.61
N GLU A 234 15.39 -17.23 -3.65
CA GLU A 234 16.11 -15.96 -3.81
C GLU A 234 15.38 -14.85 -3.05
N TRP A 235 15.41 -14.89 -1.72
CA TRP A 235 14.58 -14.04 -0.84
C TRP A 235 14.78 -12.53 -1.06
N ILE A 236 16.02 -12.11 -1.34
CA ILE A 236 16.35 -10.70 -1.56
C ILE A 236 15.82 -10.23 -2.91
N ASP A 237 15.99 -11.05 -3.96
CA ASP A 237 15.49 -10.72 -5.29
C ASP A 237 13.96 -10.70 -5.32
N ALA A 238 13.32 -11.60 -4.56
CA ALA A 238 11.88 -11.57 -4.32
C ALA A 238 11.45 -10.26 -3.65
N PHE A 239 12.11 -9.86 -2.55
CA PHE A 239 11.77 -8.63 -1.84
C PHE A 239 11.96 -7.38 -2.73
N ASN A 240 13.09 -7.30 -3.45
CA ASN A 240 13.37 -6.20 -4.37
C ASN A 240 12.34 -6.15 -5.51
N SER A 241 12.00 -7.29 -6.11
CA SER A 241 11.00 -7.37 -7.18
C SER A 241 9.61 -7.00 -6.68
N PHE A 242 9.26 -7.35 -5.44
CA PHE A 242 8.02 -6.92 -4.81
C PHE A 242 7.97 -5.40 -4.69
N GLN A 243 9.06 -4.77 -4.24
CA GLN A 243 9.15 -3.31 -4.13
C GLN A 243 9.05 -2.59 -5.49
N LYS A 244 9.50 -3.21 -6.60
CA LYS A 244 9.36 -2.63 -7.96
C LYS A 244 7.89 -2.34 -8.32
N THR A 245 6.92 -3.08 -7.78
CA THR A 245 5.48 -2.81 -8.03
C THR A 245 5.07 -1.39 -7.62
N TYR A 246 5.62 -0.88 -6.52
CA TYR A 246 5.40 0.50 -6.09
C TYR A 246 6.16 1.50 -6.94
N VAL A 247 7.38 1.15 -7.39
CA VAL A 247 8.18 1.98 -8.30
C VAL A 247 7.44 2.21 -9.61
N ILE A 248 6.77 1.20 -10.15
CA ILE A 248 5.99 1.30 -11.39
C ILE A 248 4.88 2.35 -11.24
N LEU A 249 4.13 2.35 -10.14
CA LEU A 249 3.10 3.38 -9.87
C LEU A 249 3.66 4.81 -9.86
N CYS A 250 4.91 4.94 -9.41
CA CYS A 250 5.63 6.20 -9.36
C CYS A 250 6.15 6.67 -10.73
N THR A 251 6.42 5.77 -11.67
CA THR A 251 7.08 6.09 -12.95
C THR A 251 6.15 6.11 -14.17
N ILE A 252 4.97 5.48 -14.10
CA ILE A 252 3.97 5.52 -15.18
C ILE A 252 3.65 6.99 -15.56
N ASP A 253 3.45 7.29 -16.84
CA ASP A 253 3.09 8.64 -17.28
C ASP A 253 1.69 9.08 -16.77
N GLU A 254 1.36 10.36 -16.91
CA GLU A 254 0.09 10.87 -16.37
C GLU A 254 -1.14 10.33 -17.10
N ALA A 255 -1.08 10.18 -18.42
CA ALA A 255 -2.22 9.69 -19.19
C ALA A 255 -2.51 8.23 -18.85
N ALA A 256 -1.48 7.38 -18.77
CA ALA A 256 -1.67 5.99 -18.40
C ALA A 256 -2.16 5.83 -16.97
N PHE A 257 -1.67 6.63 -16.02
CA PHE A 257 -2.14 6.59 -14.63
C PHE A 257 -3.62 6.96 -14.51
N GLN A 258 -4.06 8.02 -15.19
CA GLN A 258 -5.47 8.44 -15.18
C GLN A 258 -6.39 7.43 -15.85
N ASN A 259 -5.94 6.78 -16.93
CA ASN A 259 -6.79 5.88 -17.72
C ASN A 259 -6.81 4.43 -17.25
N TYR A 260 -5.71 3.92 -16.69
CA TYR A 260 -5.52 2.48 -16.44
C TYR A 260 -5.27 2.12 -14.98
N ILE A 261 -5.07 3.11 -14.10
CA ILE A 261 -4.87 2.91 -12.66
C ILE A 261 -6.05 3.50 -11.88
N LEU A 262 -6.37 4.77 -12.13
CA LEU A 262 -7.52 5.42 -11.51
C LEU A 262 -8.84 4.91 -12.09
N PRO A 263 -9.92 4.88 -11.28
CA PRO A 263 -11.25 4.60 -11.80
C PRO A 263 -11.66 5.72 -12.78
N PRO A 264 -12.42 5.41 -13.84
CA PRO A 264 -12.92 6.43 -14.74
C PRO A 264 -13.69 7.49 -13.96
N LEU A 265 -13.43 8.77 -14.26
CA LEU A 265 -14.20 9.87 -13.68
C LEU A 265 -15.66 9.71 -14.10
N ARG A 266 -16.59 9.69 -13.14
CA ARG A 266 -18.03 9.81 -13.38
C ARG A 266 -18.30 11.16 -14.05
N ALA A 267 -18.18 11.25 -15.37
CA ALA A 267 -18.69 12.38 -16.13
C ALA A 267 -20.22 12.31 -16.07
N GLY A 268 -20.85 13.34 -15.51
CA GLY A 268 -22.27 13.34 -15.16
C GLY A 268 -23.20 12.76 -16.23
N GLY A 269 -24.02 11.80 -15.81
CA GLY A 269 -25.28 11.41 -16.47
C GLY A 269 -25.20 10.59 -17.76
N GLY A 270 -24.02 10.21 -18.25
CA GLY A 270 -23.87 9.30 -19.39
C GLY A 270 -23.81 7.83 -18.95
N ALA A 271 -24.45 6.93 -19.69
CA ALA A 271 -24.23 5.49 -19.54
C ALA A 271 -22.78 5.18 -19.96
N GLU A 272 -21.91 4.87 -19.01
CA GLU A 272 -20.55 4.39 -19.29
C GLU A 272 -20.64 3.08 -20.09
N THR A 273 -19.88 2.98 -21.18
CA THR A 273 -19.77 1.71 -21.90
C THR A 273 -18.96 0.72 -21.05
N GLU A 274 -19.29 -0.57 -21.09
CA GLU A 274 -18.53 -1.63 -20.39
C GLU A 274 -17.02 -1.58 -20.69
N ALA A 275 -16.65 -1.06 -21.87
CA ALA A 275 -15.28 -0.83 -22.29
C ALA A 275 -14.52 0.24 -21.47
N GLU A 276 -15.19 1.29 -20.97
CA GLU A 276 -14.57 2.32 -20.12
C GLU A 276 -14.41 1.85 -18.68
N MET A 277 -15.42 1.13 -18.16
CA MET A 277 -15.41 0.55 -16.82
C MET A 277 -14.39 -0.60 -16.67
N GLY A 278 -13.88 -1.13 -17.79
CA GLY A 278 -12.85 -2.17 -17.82
C GLY A 278 -11.40 -1.67 -17.83
N LYS A 279 -11.14 -0.38 -18.05
CA LYS A 279 -9.77 0.12 -18.29
C LYS A 279 -8.83 -0.04 -17.09
N ASN A 280 -9.33 0.20 -15.88
CA ASN A 280 -8.58 -0.04 -14.64
C ASN A 280 -8.80 -1.46 -14.07
N GLY A 281 -9.72 -2.24 -14.64
CA GLY A 281 -10.10 -3.56 -14.12
C GLY A 281 -8.90 -4.52 -14.01
N MET A 282 -7.99 -4.48 -14.97
CA MET A 282 -6.75 -5.27 -14.91
C MET A 282 -5.86 -4.84 -13.74
N PHE A 283 -5.69 -3.53 -13.51
CA PHE A 283 -4.95 -3.02 -12.35
C PHE A 283 -5.58 -3.47 -11.03
N LEU A 284 -6.90 -3.45 -10.92
CA LEU A 284 -7.60 -3.93 -9.72
C LEU A 284 -7.26 -5.40 -9.42
N VAL A 285 -7.29 -6.29 -10.43
CA VAL A 285 -6.90 -7.70 -10.26
C VAL A 285 -5.42 -7.84 -9.88
N LEU A 286 -4.54 -7.10 -10.54
CA LEU A 286 -3.11 -7.10 -10.21
C LEU A 286 -2.84 -6.59 -8.78
N PHE A 287 -3.64 -5.62 -8.28
CA PHE A 287 -3.54 -5.14 -6.90
C PHE A 287 -4.05 -6.17 -5.88
N ILE A 288 -5.08 -6.97 -6.21
CA ILE A 288 -5.48 -8.12 -5.39
C ILE A 288 -4.32 -9.13 -5.33
N HIS A 289 -3.65 -9.41 -6.46
CA HIS A 289 -2.44 -10.26 -6.47
C HIS A 289 -1.29 -9.68 -5.66
N LEU A 290 -1.02 -8.36 -5.75
CA LEU A 290 -0.04 -7.69 -4.88
C LEU A 290 -0.36 -7.94 -3.41
N THR A 291 -1.63 -7.79 -3.02
CA THR A 291 -2.06 -7.95 -1.63
C THR A 291 -1.94 -9.40 -1.18
N ALA A 292 -2.30 -10.37 -2.03
CA ALA A 292 -2.12 -11.79 -1.74
C ALA A 292 -0.65 -12.16 -1.56
N LEU A 293 0.21 -11.63 -2.42
CA LEU A 293 1.65 -11.82 -2.32
C LEU A 293 2.23 -11.17 -1.07
N LYS A 294 1.74 -9.96 -0.72
CA LYS A 294 2.11 -9.28 0.51
C LYS A 294 1.78 -10.11 1.76
N VAL A 295 0.58 -10.69 1.80
CA VAL A 295 0.16 -11.58 2.88
C VAL A 295 1.01 -12.85 2.88
N ALA A 296 1.21 -13.51 1.74
CA ALA A 296 2.03 -14.71 1.65
C ALA A 296 3.48 -14.47 2.12
N MET A 297 4.06 -13.31 1.79
CA MET A 297 5.39 -12.86 2.19
C MET A 297 5.43 -12.26 3.61
N TYR A 298 4.35 -12.28 4.38
CA TYR A 298 4.32 -11.71 5.74
C TYR A 298 5.47 -12.18 6.65
N PRO A 299 5.89 -13.47 6.65
CA PRO A 299 7.06 -13.91 7.42
C PRO A 299 8.37 -13.19 7.05
N MET A 300 8.52 -12.75 5.79
CA MET A 300 9.65 -11.91 5.37
C MET A 300 9.51 -10.48 5.88
N PHE A 301 8.34 -9.87 5.69
CA PHE A 301 8.10 -8.50 6.17
C PHE A 301 8.26 -8.39 7.69
N TRP A 302 7.87 -9.42 8.44
CA TRP A 302 8.08 -9.48 9.88
C TRP A 302 9.55 -9.35 10.28
N ARG A 303 10.48 -9.86 9.47
CA ARG A 303 11.93 -9.76 9.77
C ARG A 303 12.52 -8.40 9.39
N VAL A 304 12.00 -7.77 8.35
CA VAL A 304 12.52 -6.50 7.82
C VAL A 304 11.91 -5.29 8.54
N LEU A 305 10.62 -5.35 8.86
CA LEU A 305 9.92 -4.23 9.48
C LEU A 305 10.31 -4.09 10.96
N PRO A 306 10.46 -2.85 11.46
CA PRO A 306 10.65 -2.62 12.88
C PRO A 306 9.40 -3.04 13.66
N GLU A 307 9.56 -3.49 14.90
CA GLU A 307 8.48 -4.07 15.72
C GLU A 307 7.22 -3.20 15.77
N ARG A 308 7.38 -1.88 15.96
CA ARG A 308 6.27 -0.91 15.96
C ARG A 308 5.46 -0.87 14.65
N ALA A 309 6.08 -1.23 13.52
CA ALA A 309 5.48 -1.22 12.19
C ALA A 309 4.98 -2.60 11.76
N ARG A 310 5.27 -3.65 12.54
CA ARG A 310 4.72 -5.00 12.37
C ARG A 310 3.29 -5.02 12.90
N PHE A 311 2.41 -4.27 12.25
CA PHE A 311 1.05 -4.06 12.71
C PHE A 311 0.07 -4.86 11.82
N PRO A 312 -0.35 -6.07 12.23
CA PRO A 312 -1.32 -6.88 11.47
C PRO A 312 -2.60 -6.10 11.13
N GLN A 313 -3.00 -5.16 11.98
CA GLN A 313 -4.22 -4.39 11.81
C GLN A 313 -4.11 -3.35 10.67
N ALA A 314 -2.90 -2.97 10.22
CA ALA A 314 -2.75 -2.23 8.98
C ALA A 314 -3.05 -3.11 7.75
N ILE A 315 -2.70 -4.39 7.80
CA ILE A 315 -3.08 -5.38 6.77
C ILE A 315 -4.60 -5.62 6.81
N PHE A 316 -5.21 -5.62 7.99
CA PHE A 316 -6.66 -5.71 8.17
C PHE A 316 -7.43 -4.60 7.41
N GLN A 317 -7.03 -3.34 7.54
CA GLN A 317 -7.69 -2.23 6.82
C GLN A 317 -7.55 -2.37 5.30
N GLN A 318 -6.40 -2.88 4.82
CA GLN A 318 -6.20 -3.18 3.40
C GLN A 318 -7.08 -4.33 2.91
N GLY A 319 -7.43 -5.29 3.77
CA GLY A 319 -8.44 -6.30 3.44
C GLY A 319 -9.82 -5.68 3.17
N GLY A 320 -10.17 -4.60 3.88
CA GLY A 320 -11.36 -3.79 3.59
C GLY A 320 -11.36 -3.23 2.17
N TRP A 321 -10.19 -2.76 1.67
CA TRP A 321 -10.06 -2.29 0.29
C TRP A 321 -10.43 -3.37 -0.72
N LEU A 322 -10.06 -4.63 -0.45
CA LEU A 322 -10.33 -5.74 -1.35
C LEU A 322 -11.82 -5.99 -1.54
N ILE A 323 -12.66 -5.68 -0.54
CA ILE A 323 -14.12 -5.81 -0.67
C ILE A 323 -14.65 -4.84 -1.74
N ASP A 324 -14.20 -3.59 -1.69
CA ASP A 324 -14.61 -2.54 -2.62
C ASP A 324 -13.96 -2.69 -4.00
N ILE A 325 -12.68 -3.07 -4.04
CA ILE A 325 -11.96 -3.40 -5.28
C ILE A 325 -12.66 -4.57 -5.97
N SER A 326 -12.97 -5.65 -5.25
CA SER A 326 -13.66 -6.82 -5.79
C SER A 326 -15.03 -6.47 -6.36
N ALA A 327 -15.74 -5.52 -5.77
CA ALA A 327 -17.02 -5.05 -6.29
C ALA A 327 -16.89 -4.35 -7.66
N GLN A 328 -15.71 -3.80 -7.97
CA GLN A 328 -15.42 -3.04 -9.19
C GLN A 328 -14.75 -3.87 -10.28
N VAL A 329 -14.29 -5.09 -9.99
CA VAL A 329 -13.66 -5.95 -11.01
C VAL A 329 -14.70 -6.36 -12.06
N PRO A 330 -14.41 -6.19 -13.37
CA PRO A 330 -15.28 -6.64 -14.44
C PRO A 330 -15.54 -8.16 -14.41
N PRO A 331 -16.76 -8.63 -14.76
CA PRO A 331 -17.11 -10.06 -14.75
C PRO A 331 -16.13 -10.97 -15.52
N VAL A 332 -15.64 -10.51 -16.66
CA VAL A 332 -14.66 -11.24 -17.50
C VAL A 332 -13.34 -11.53 -16.78
N LEU A 333 -13.01 -10.73 -15.76
CA LEU A 333 -11.79 -10.87 -14.97
C LEU A 333 -12.00 -11.58 -13.62
N HIS A 334 -13.24 -11.92 -13.25
CA HIS A 334 -13.54 -12.54 -11.94
C HIS A 334 -12.74 -13.82 -11.70
N GLY A 335 -12.56 -14.65 -12.73
CA GLY A 335 -11.78 -15.90 -12.61
C GLY A 335 -10.34 -15.71 -12.13
N TYR A 336 -9.73 -14.56 -12.43
CA TYR A 336 -8.34 -14.24 -12.05
C TYR A 336 -8.24 -13.59 -10.66
N ALA A 337 -9.35 -13.07 -10.12
CA ALA A 337 -9.39 -12.45 -8.79
C ALA A 337 -9.73 -13.44 -7.66
N VAL A 338 -10.37 -14.57 -7.96
CA VAL A 338 -10.82 -15.54 -6.94
C VAL A 338 -9.64 -16.17 -6.19
N LEU A 339 -8.67 -16.72 -6.90
CA LEU A 339 -7.53 -17.40 -6.28
C LEU A 339 -6.73 -16.51 -5.31
N PRO A 340 -6.32 -15.28 -5.67
CA PRO A 340 -5.58 -14.45 -4.72
C PRO A 340 -6.42 -14.06 -3.49
N LEU A 341 -7.74 -13.88 -3.61
CA LEU A 341 -8.62 -13.67 -2.44
C LEU A 341 -8.61 -14.89 -1.50
N GLU A 342 -8.66 -16.11 -2.05
CA GLU A 342 -8.60 -17.35 -1.26
C GLU A 342 -7.23 -17.52 -0.57
N VAL A 343 -6.14 -17.15 -1.24
CA VAL A 343 -4.80 -17.13 -0.64
C VAL A 343 -4.73 -16.14 0.52
N ILE A 344 -5.32 -14.96 0.39
CA ILE A 344 -5.37 -13.95 1.46
C ILE A 344 -6.10 -14.49 2.69
N VAL A 345 -7.26 -15.13 2.49
CA VAL A 345 -8.04 -15.75 3.58
C VAL A 345 -7.23 -16.86 4.25
N ARG A 346 -6.70 -17.80 3.46
CA ARG A 346 -5.95 -18.97 3.99
C ARG A 346 -4.69 -18.57 4.74
N ALA A 347 -3.83 -17.76 4.12
CA ALA A 347 -2.60 -17.31 4.76
C ALA A 347 -2.91 -16.37 5.93
N GLY A 348 -3.98 -15.57 5.83
CA GLY A 348 -4.43 -14.70 6.92
C GLY A 348 -4.92 -15.45 8.16
N ASP A 349 -5.65 -16.55 7.99
CA ASP A 349 -6.06 -17.44 9.09
C ASP A 349 -4.84 -17.92 9.87
N GLU A 350 -3.80 -18.33 9.16
CA GLU A 350 -2.57 -18.89 9.74
C GLU A 350 -1.73 -17.85 10.47
N TYR A 351 -1.62 -16.65 9.90
CA TYR A 351 -0.92 -15.54 10.55
C TYR A 351 -1.76 -14.86 11.62
N GLY A 352 -2.99 -15.32 11.86
CA GLY A 352 -3.89 -14.81 12.88
C GLY A 352 -4.47 -13.42 12.57
N MET A 353 -4.52 -13.03 11.29
CA MET A 353 -5.08 -11.74 10.86
C MET A 353 -6.56 -11.59 11.21
N PHE A 354 -7.30 -12.70 11.30
CA PHE A 354 -8.74 -12.71 11.49
C PHE A 354 -9.18 -13.08 12.92
N LYS A 355 -8.26 -13.14 13.90
CA LYS A 355 -8.57 -13.59 15.28
C LYS A 355 -9.54 -12.70 16.06
N SER A 356 -9.73 -11.44 15.65
CA SER A 356 -10.66 -10.53 16.30
C SER A 356 -12.06 -10.61 15.67
N GLU A 357 -13.11 -10.20 16.38
CA GLU A 357 -14.46 -10.16 15.82
C GLU A 357 -14.56 -9.31 14.53
N PRO A 358 -13.94 -8.11 14.43
CA PRO A 358 -13.84 -7.41 13.14
C PRO A 358 -13.07 -8.21 12.09
N GLY A 359 -12.03 -8.94 12.50
CA GLY A 359 -11.25 -9.85 11.66
C GLY A 359 -12.11 -10.94 11.02
N GLU A 360 -12.91 -11.65 11.81
CA GLU A 360 -13.77 -12.73 11.33
C GLU A 360 -14.84 -12.19 10.36
N ARG A 361 -15.43 -11.03 10.64
CA ARG A 361 -16.36 -10.38 9.71
C ARG A 361 -15.71 -10.07 8.36
N LEU A 362 -14.50 -9.51 8.37
CA LEU A 362 -13.75 -9.26 7.13
C LEU A 362 -13.46 -10.56 6.37
N ARG A 363 -13.09 -11.61 7.08
CA ARG A 363 -12.85 -12.94 6.51
C ARG A 363 -14.10 -13.49 5.81
N GLU A 364 -15.25 -13.44 6.46
CA GLU A 364 -16.53 -13.85 5.88
C GLU A 364 -16.89 -13.03 4.64
N GLU A 365 -16.69 -11.70 4.69
CA GLU A 365 -16.93 -10.82 3.54
C GLU A 365 -16.01 -11.18 2.35
N LEU A 366 -14.72 -11.47 2.59
CA LEU A 366 -13.77 -11.87 1.54
C LEU A 366 -14.17 -13.21 0.91
N ILE A 367 -14.58 -14.19 1.71
CA ILE A 367 -15.08 -15.49 1.24
C ILE A 367 -16.32 -15.29 0.37
N ALA A 368 -17.31 -14.53 0.86
CA ALA A 368 -18.54 -14.26 0.13
C ALA A 368 -18.26 -13.55 -1.21
N ARG A 369 -17.27 -12.66 -1.27
CA ARG A 369 -16.83 -12.01 -2.52
C ARG A 369 -16.22 -13.01 -3.49
N ALA A 370 -15.33 -13.88 -3.03
CA ALA A 370 -14.71 -14.91 -3.88
C ALA A 370 -15.75 -15.89 -4.44
N GLU A 371 -16.72 -16.33 -3.63
CA GLU A 371 -17.81 -17.21 -4.08
C GLU A 371 -18.71 -16.54 -5.13
N LYS A 372 -19.09 -15.28 -4.89
CA LYS A 372 -19.89 -14.50 -5.84
C LYS A 372 -19.17 -14.33 -7.18
N MET A 373 -17.87 -14.04 -7.16
CA MET A 373 -17.05 -13.93 -8.38
C MET A 373 -16.94 -15.25 -9.12
N ARG A 374 -16.76 -16.36 -8.39
CA ARG A 374 -16.70 -17.70 -8.97
C ARG A 374 -18.00 -18.05 -9.69
N TRP A 375 -19.15 -17.76 -9.09
CA TRP A 375 -20.46 -17.96 -9.71
C TRP A 375 -20.63 -17.12 -10.98
N ASN A 376 -20.30 -15.84 -10.91
CA ASN A 376 -20.41 -14.93 -12.05
C ASN A 376 -19.49 -15.33 -13.21
N GLY A 377 -18.26 -15.74 -12.92
CA GLY A 377 -17.32 -16.22 -13.94
C GLY A 377 -17.82 -17.47 -14.66
N LEU A 378 -18.44 -18.41 -13.95
CA LEU A 378 -19.07 -19.61 -14.54
C LEU A 378 -20.26 -19.27 -15.43
N CYS A 379 -21.10 -18.30 -15.03
CA CYS A 379 -22.22 -17.83 -15.84
C CYS A 379 -21.74 -17.10 -17.10
N TYR A 380 -20.70 -16.26 -17.00
CA TYR A 380 -20.17 -15.50 -18.12
C TYR A 380 -19.45 -16.40 -19.15
N GLY A 381 -18.70 -17.41 -18.68
CA GLY A 381 -18.10 -18.43 -19.54
C GLY A 381 -19.15 -19.21 -20.34
N LYS A 382 -20.26 -19.59 -19.72
CA LYS A 382 -21.39 -20.25 -20.41
C LYS A 382 -22.08 -19.35 -21.44
N TYR A 383 -22.16 -18.04 -21.20
CA TYR A 383 -22.77 -17.09 -22.14
C TYR A 383 -21.92 -16.86 -23.39
N MET A 384 -20.59 -16.89 -23.28
CA MET A 384 -19.67 -16.79 -24.43
C MET A 384 -19.70 -18.06 -25.29
N ASP A 385 -19.87 -19.24 -24.69
CA ASP A 385 -20.01 -20.52 -25.42
C ASP A 385 -21.34 -20.67 -26.19
N ILE A 386 -22.36 -19.87 -25.86
CA ILE A 386 -23.69 -19.91 -26.54
C ILE A 386 -23.72 -18.96 -27.75
N HIS A 387 -22.72 -18.10 -27.92
CA HIS A 387 -22.63 -17.11 -29.00
C HIS A 387 -21.45 -17.34 -29.97
N MET A 388 -20.83 -18.51 -29.92
CA MET A 388 -19.86 -19.01 -30.90
C MET A 388 -20.46 -20.20 -31.65
#